data_AF-T1I819-F1
#
_entry.id   AF-T1I819-F1
#
_cell.length_a   1.000
_cell.length_b   1.000
_cell.length_c   1.000
_cell.angle_alpha   90.00
_cell.angle_beta   90.00
_cell.angle_gamma   90.00
#
_symmetry.space_group_name_H-M   'P 1'
#
loop_
_entity.id
_entity.type
_entity.pdbx_description
1 polymer ?
#
loop_
_entity_poly.entity_id
_entity_poly.type
_entity_poly.pdbx_seq_one_letter_code
_entity_poly.pdbx_strand_id
1 'polypeptide(L)'
;MNQLVQTGTIQMAMVDHALQMKNLELDFTLKELKTSLNGLSIEGMTKEQVEELVNHQFLDFLMKNKKEACEVVSKQVVLAANKIMAGKTLKELLDWLKKFIHQ
;
A
#
# COMPACT_ATOMS: atom_id res chain seq x y z
N MET A 1 7.29 18.19 2.17
CA MET A 1 6.47 17.33 1.29
C MET A 1 6.46 15.94 1.90
N ASN A 2 5.34 15.51 2.47
CA ASN A 2 5.19 14.14 3.00
C ASN A 2 4.75 13.27 1.81
N GLN A 3 5.70 12.64 1.13
CA GLN A 3 5.42 11.79 -0.04
C GLN A 3 5.65 10.33 0.33
N LEU A 4 4.57 9.56 0.42
CA LEU A 4 4.65 8.11 0.33
C LEU A 4 4.91 7.76 -1.14
N VAL A 5 6.11 7.24 -1.42
CA VAL A 5 6.42 6.71 -2.74
C VAL A 5 6.24 5.21 -2.70
N GLN A 6 5.32 4.71 -3.51
CA GLN A 6 5.04 3.29 -3.66
C GLN A 6 5.38 2.86 -5.09
N THR A 7 6.12 1.78 -5.21
CA THR A 7 6.47 1.15 -6.48
C THR A 7 6.04 -0.31 -6.43
N GLY A 8 5.92 -0.93 -7.60
CA GLY A 8 5.55 -2.34 -7.63
C GLY A 8 5.53 -2.95 -9.00
N THR A 9 5.52 -4.28 -9.01
CA THR A 9 5.41 -5.10 -10.21
C THR A 9 4.13 -5.92 -10.14
N ILE A 10 3.31 -5.82 -11.19
CA ILE A 10 2.11 -6.63 -11.33
C ILE A 10 2.43 -7.80 -12.28
N GLN A 11 2.11 -9.01 -11.86
CA GLN A 11 2.13 -10.19 -12.73
C GLN A 11 0.69 -10.60 -13.04
N MET A 12 0.35 -10.59 -14.33
CA MET A 12 -0.97 -11.02 -14.83
C MET A 12 -0.84 -12.30 -15.65
N ALA A 13 -1.89 -13.11 -15.64
CA ALA A 13 -1.99 -14.30 -16.47
C ALA A 13 -3.42 -14.48 -16.98
N MET A 14 -3.56 -15.13 -18.14
CA MET A 14 -4.85 -15.61 -18.62
C MET A 14 -5.15 -16.96 -17.98
N VAL A 15 -6.30 -17.09 -17.33
CA VAL A 15 -6.80 -18.32 -16.70
C VAL A 15 -8.25 -18.48 -17.15
N ASP A 16 -8.58 -19.62 -17.77
CA ASP A 16 -9.92 -19.91 -18.29
C ASP A 16 -10.50 -18.78 -19.16
N HIS A 17 -9.68 -18.24 -20.08
CA HIS A 17 -9.99 -17.12 -20.96
C HIS A 17 -10.26 -15.76 -20.27
N ALA A 18 -10.03 -15.65 -18.96
CA ALA A 18 -10.13 -14.41 -18.20
C ALA A 18 -8.75 -13.88 -17.76
N LEU A 19 -8.57 -12.56 -17.78
CA LEU A 19 -7.36 -11.93 -17.24
C LEU A 19 -7.43 -11.96 -15.71
N GLN A 20 -6.36 -12.42 -15.07
CA GLN A 20 -6.23 -12.45 -13.62
C GLN A 20 -4.87 -11.92 -13.17
N MET A 21 -4.84 -11.23 -12.03
CA MET A 21 -3.62 -10.85 -11.33
C MET A 21 -3.16 -12.04 -10.51
N LYS A 22 -1.97 -12.55 -10.81
CA LYS A 22 -1.35 -13.68 -10.10
C LYS A 22 -0.55 -13.22 -8.90
N ASN A 23 0.22 -12.16 -9.09
CA ASN A 23 1.05 -11.61 -8.05
C ASN A 23 1.13 -10.10 -8.16
N LEU A 24 1.36 -9.47 -7.01
CA LEU A 24 1.65 -8.06 -6.89
C LEU A 24 2.79 -7.91 -5.89
N GLU A 25 3.93 -7.45 -6.36
CA GLU A 25 5.04 -7.09 -5.50
C GLU A 25 4.99 -5.58 -5.29
N LEU A 26 4.98 -5.15 -4.04
CA LEU A 26 4.96 -3.74 -3.65
C LEU A 26 6.21 -3.42 -2.85
N ASP A 27 6.73 -2.22 -3.07
CA ASP A 27 7.69 -1.59 -2.19
C ASP A 27 7.24 -0.17 -1.88
N PHE A 28 7.62 0.34 -0.72
CA PHE A 28 7.43 1.73 -0.39
C PHE A 28 8.65 2.32 0.32
N THR A 29 8.78 3.63 0.21
CA THR A 29 9.75 4.40 0.99
C THR A 29 9.04 5.56 1.68
N LEU A 30 9.21 5.65 3.00
CA LEU A 30 8.84 6.79 3.83
C LEU A 30 10.10 7.54 4.23
N LYS A 31 10.22 8.82 3.84
CA LYS A 31 11.39 9.64 4.17
C LYS A 31 11.31 10.30 5.54
N GLU A 32 10.10 10.64 5.98
CA GLU A 32 9.85 11.32 7.24
C GLU A 32 8.42 11.05 7.69
N LEU A 33 8.23 10.85 8.98
CA LEU A 33 6.93 10.80 9.63
C LEU A 33 6.84 12.02 10.54
N LYS A 34 6.03 13.02 10.17
CA LYS A 34 5.69 14.13 11.08
C LYS A 34 4.35 13.88 11.69
N THR A 35 4.32 13.48 12.95
CA THR A 35 3.07 13.28 13.69
C THR A 35 2.81 14.45 14.62
N SER A 36 1.60 15.02 14.55
CA SER A 36 1.10 15.94 15.57
C SER A 36 0.21 15.13 16.53
N LEU A 37 0.80 14.59 17.58
CA LEU A 37 0.07 13.78 18.56
C LEU A 37 -0.63 14.69 19.57
N ASN A 38 -1.93 14.87 19.38
CA ASN A 38 -2.80 15.50 20.38
C ASN A 38 -3.48 14.39 21.19
N GLY A 39 -3.20 14.34 22.49
CA GLY A 39 -3.87 13.42 23.43
C GLY A 39 -3.23 12.05 23.62
N LEU A 40 -2.06 11.78 23.03
CA LEU A 40 -1.28 10.57 23.33
C LEU A 40 -0.31 10.86 24.49
N SER A 41 -0.56 10.26 25.65
CA SER A 41 0.38 10.26 26.79
C SER A 41 0.74 8.82 27.13
N ILE A 42 2.03 8.54 27.24
CA ILE A 42 2.55 7.25 27.68
C ILE A 42 3.09 7.46 29.09
N GLU A 43 2.64 6.62 30.03
CA GLU A 43 3.10 6.70 31.42
C GLU A 43 4.62 6.53 31.49
N GLY A 44 5.30 7.42 32.23
CA GLY A 44 6.75 7.43 32.34
C GLY A 44 7.51 8.10 31.19
N MET A 45 6.82 8.69 30.20
CA MET A 45 7.45 9.46 29.11
C MET A 45 6.94 10.90 29.06
N THR A 46 7.85 11.85 28.76
CA THR A 46 7.46 13.22 28.43
C THR A 46 6.86 13.28 27.03
N LYS A 47 6.17 14.37 26.71
CA LYS A 47 5.60 14.58 25.37
C LYS A 47 6.69 14.55 24.28
N GLU A 48 7.84 15.17 24.53
CA GLU A 48 8.96 15.14 23.57
C GLU A 48 9.48 13.71 23.35
N GLN A 49 9.53 12.88 24.40
CA GLN A 49 9.96 11.48 24.28
C GLN A 49 8.96 10.64 23.49
N VAL A 50 7.66 10.91 23.64
CA VAL A 50 6.61 10.27 22.84
C VAL A 50 6.68 10.71 21.38
N GLU A 51 6.91 12.01 21.12
CA GLU A 51 7.11 12.52 19.75
C GLU A 51 8.36 11.92 19.09
N GLU A 52 9.46 11.77 19.82
CA GLU A 52 10.69 11.12 19.35
C GLU A 52 10.46 9.62 19.04
N LEU A 53 9.77 8.91 19.94
CA LEU A 53 9.39 7.51 19.76
C LEU A 53 8.59 7.31 18.47
N VAL A 54 7.63 8.19 18.19
CA VAL A 54 6.75 8.07 17.03
C VAL A 54 7.42 8.56 15.75
N ASN A 55 8.15 9.66 15.78
CA ASN A 55 8.74 10.23 14.57
C ASN A 55 9.97 9.42 14.10
N HIS A 56 10.71 8.79 15.01
CA HIS A 56 11.93 8.05 14.68
C HIS A 56 11.79 6.54 14.86
N GLN A 57 11.48 6.05 16.06
CA GLN A 57 11.50 4.60 16.31
C GLN A 57 10.35 3.88 15.60
N PHE A 58 9.17 4.49 15.54
CA PHE A 58 8.05 3.92 14.81
C PHE A 58 8.26 4.01 13.29
N LEU A 59 8.86 5.07 12.78
CA LEU A 59 9.27 5.14 11.37
C LEU A 59 10.28 4.02 11.03
N ASP A 60 11.30 3.82 11.86
CA ASP A 60 12.26 2.73 11.70
C ASP A 60 11.59 1.36 11.76
N PHE A 61 10.63 1.18 12.67
CA PHE A 61 9.84 -0.04 12.75
C PHE A 61 9.05 -0.28 11.47
N LEU A 62 8.37 0.74 10.93
CA LEU A 62 7.64 0.63 9.67
C LEU A 62 8.57 0.29 8.50
N MET A 63 9.74 0.91 8.43
CA MET A 63 10.72 0.65 7.37
C MET A 63 11.36 -0.74 7.49
N LYS A 64 11.61 -1.25 8.70
CA LYS A 64 12.13 -2.61 8.94
C LYS A 64 11.10 -3.69 8.57
N ASN A 65 9.83 -3.44 8.88
CA ASN A 65 8.74 -4.38 8.62
C ASN A 65 7.99 -4.08 7.31
N LYS A 66 8.55 -3.22 6.44
CA LYS A 66 7.89 -2.78 5.20
C LYS A 66 7.48 -3.94 4.31
N LYS A 67 8.27 -5.02 4.28
CA LYS A 67 8.00 -6.20 3.46
C LYS A 67 6.70 -6.87 3.89
N GLU A 68 6.48 -7.05 5.18
CA GLU A 68 5.26 -7.68 5.72
C GLU A 68 4.03 -6.81 5.46
N ALA A 69 4.17 -5.50 5.67
CA ALA A 69 3.11 -4.55 5.34
C ALA A 69 2.77 -4.59 3.84
N CYS A 70 3.78 -4.57 2.96
CA CYS A 70 3.60 -4.72 1.52
C CYS A 70 2.93 -6.04 1.15
N GLU A 71 3.33 -7.17 1.74
CA GLU A 71 2.74 -8.47 1.46
C GLU A 71 1.25 -8.54 1.81
N VAL A 72 0.86 -7.96 2.95
CA VAL A 72 -0.56 -7.91 3.35
C VAL A 72 -1.35 -7.04 2.38
N VAL A 73 -0.85 -5.84 2.06
CA VAL A 73 -1.51 -4.92 1.13
C VAL A 73 -1.60 -5.55 -0.27
N SER A 74 -0.52 -6.14 -0.78
CA SER A 74 -0.46 -6.85 -2.06
C SER A 74 -1.55 -7.91 -2.17
N LYS A 75 -1.72 -8.76 -1.16
CA LYS A 75 -2.74 -9.80 -1.15
C LYS A 75 -4.15 -9.22 -1.26
N GLN A 76 -4.44 -8.14 -0.53
CA GLN A 76 -5.75 -7.48 -0.58
C GLN A 76 -6.01 -6.83 -1.94
N VAL A 77 -4.99 -6.19 -2.52
CA VAL A 77 -5.10 -5.58 -3.85
C VAL A 77 -5.30 -6.65 -4.93
N VAL A 78 -4.59 -7.79 -4.87
CA VAL A 78 -4.80 -8.91 -5.80
C VAL A 78 -6.24 -9.42 -5.73
N LEU A 79 -6.78 -9.60 -4.51
CA LEU A 79 -8.16 -10.04 -4.32
C LEU A 79 -9.17 -9.04 -4.89
N ALA A 80 -8.99 -7.74 -4.61
CA ALA A 80 -9.86 -6.70 -5.11
C ALA A 80 -9.79 -6.58 -6.65
N ALA A 81 -8.58 -6.59 -7.21
CA ALA A 81 -8.35 -6.54 -8.65
C ALA A 81 -9.00 -7.74 -9.35
N ASN A 82 -8.82 -8.95 -8.83
CA ASN A 82 -9.43 -10.16 -9.40
C ASN A 82 -10.96 -10.12 -9.31
N LYS A 83 -11.55 -9.55 -8.26
CA LYS A 83 -13.01 -9.32 -8.19
C LYS A 83 -13.49 -8.35 -9.28
N ILE A 84 -12.73 -7.30 -9.57
CA ILE A 84 -13.05 -6.35 -10.65
C ILE A 84 -12.92 -7.01 -12.02
N MET A 85 -11.89 -7.86 -12.20
CA MET A 85 -11.62 -8.57 -13.45
C MET A 85 -12.54 -9.77 -13.70
N ALA A 86 -13.15 -10.32 -12.66
CA ALA A 86 -14.03 -11.46 -12.76
C ALA A 86 -15.18 -11.20 -13.76
N GLY A 87 -15.32 -12.10 -14.72
CA GLY A 87 -16.38 -12.02 -15.75
C GLY A 87 -16.17 -10.93 -16.81
N LYS A 88 -15.03 -10.22 -16.81
CA LYS A 88 -14.70 -9.23 -17.83
C LYS A 88 -13.69 -9.78 -18.84
N THR A 89 -13.91 -9.48 -20.10
CA THR A 89 -12.92 -9.65 -21.17
C THR A 89 -11.80 -8.60 -21.04
N LEU A 90 -10.65 -8.86 -21.66
CA LEU A 90 -9.54 -7.91 -21.72
C LEU A 90 -9.97 -6.54 -22.29
N LYS A 91 -10.85 -6.53 -23.30
CA LYS A 91 -11.37 -5.31 -23.90
C LYS A 91 -12.20 -4.49 -22.91
N GLU A 92 -13.10 -5.13 -22.19
CA GLU A 92 -13.94 -4.47 -21.18
C GLU A 92 -13.10 -3.92 -20.01
N LEU A 93 -12.00 -4.60 -19.66
CA LEU A 93 -11.06 -4.11 -18.67
C LEU A 93 -10.28 -2.88 -19.14
N LEU A 94 -9.82 -2.87 -20.39
CA LEU A 94 -9.14 -1.72 -20.98
C LEU A 94 -10.08 -0.51 -21.11
N ASP A 95 -11.34 -0.74 -21.49
CA ASP A 95 -12.35 0.32 -21.58
C ASP A 95 -12.72 0.89 -20.20
N TRP A 96 -12.74 0.05 -19.15
CA TRP A 96 -12.89 0.49 -17.77
C TRP A 96 -11.69 1.33 -17.30
N LEU A 97 -10.46 0.86 -17.53
CA LEU A 97 -9.21 1.56 -17.16
C LEU A 97 -9.11 2.94 -17.82
N LYS A 98 -9.44 3.03 -19.11
CA LYS A 98 -9.44 4.30 -19.85
C LYS A 98 -10.39 5.33 -19.25
N LYS A 99 -11.56 4.90 -18.77
CA LYS A 99 -12.52 5.79 -18.09
C LYS A 99 -12.03 6.28 -16.74
N PHE A 100 -11.20 5.49 -16.06
CA PHE A 100 -10.67 5.81 -14.74
C PHE A 100 -9.46 6.75 -14.79
N ILE A 101 -8.61 6.66 -15.82
CA ILE A 101 -7.41 7.51 -15.99
C ILE A 101 -7.75 8.92 -16.49
N HIS A 102 -8.90 9.10 -17.14
CA HIS A 102 -9.36 10.41 -17.65
C HIS A 102 -10.32 11.14 -16.68
N GLN A 103 -10.41 10.70 -15.42
CA GLN A 103 -11.06 11.43 -14.32
C GLN A 103 -10.00 12.11 -13.45
#